data_AF-A0A0B8QWH9-F1
#
_entry.id   AF-A0A0B8QWH9-F1
#
_cell.length_a   1.000
_cell.length_b   1.000
_cell.length_c   1.000
_cell.angle_alpha   90.00
_cell.angle_beta   90.00
_cell.angle_gamma   90.00
#
_symmetry.space_group_name_H-M   'P 1'
#
loop_
_entity.id
_entity.type
_entity.pdbx_description
1 polymer ?
#
loop_
_entity_poly.entity_id
_entity_poly.type
_entity_poly.pdbx_seq_one_letter_code
_entity_poly.pdbx_strand_id
1 'polypeptide(L)'
;MFTVYHSNQIDLLKSLLTALIKQQPLTSPFEQEQILVQSPGMSQWLKMEIAEQDGIAANINFPLPATFIWNMFIEVLPDVPARSAFNKEAMTWKLMQILPSLLERESFISLAHYLEQDEDGSKCYQLAEKIADIFDGYLVYRPDYILAWEGAEHPEELGEQGLWQGELWRELSSYTESLGQSPYHRLISIKTLSTPLPRVSQWIPKGYLSACLCLASAPSLQNIWKP
;
A
#
# COMPACT_ATOMS: atom_id res chain seq x y z
N MET A 1 -3.69 -22.43 -2.84
CA MET A 1 -4.21 -22.77 -1.50
C MET A 1 -3.48 -21.87 -0.51
N PHE A 2 -4.20 -21.18 0.37
CA PHE A 2 -3.61 -20.32 1.40
C PHE A 2 -3.56 -21.10 2.72
N THR A 3 -2.35 -21.34 3.24
CA THR A 3 -2.12 -22.16 4.44
C THR A 3 -1.59 -21.29 5.56
N VAL A 4 -2.18 -21.41 6.76
CA VAL A 4 -1.75 -20.65 7.94
C VAL A 4 -1.15 -21.61 8.96
N TYR A 5 0.07 -21.29 9.41
CA TYR A 5 0.78 -22.02 10.45
C TYR A 5 0.84 -21.15 11.72
N HIS A 6 0.42 -21.71 12.85
CA HIS A 6 0.41 -21.02 14.14
C HIS A 6 1.44 -21.63 15.08
N SER A 7 2.18 -20.79 15.78
CA SER A 7 3.12 -21.17 16.83
C SER A 7 3.36 -19.98 17.76
N ASN A 8 3.70 -20.25 19.01
CA ASN A 8 4.22 -19.27 19.97
C ASN A 8 5.76 -19.19 19.97
N GLN A 9 6.43 -20.11 19.27
CA GLN A 9 7.87 -20.16 19.13
C GLN A 9 8.25 -19.84 17.68
N ILE A 10 8.96 -18.73 17.49
CA ILE A 10 9.40 -18.29 16.17
C ILE A 10 10.41 -19.27 15.54
N ASP A 11 11.23 -19.92 16.37
CA ASP A 11 12.20 -20.94 15.95
C ASP A 11 11.54 -22.14 15.28
N LEU A 12 10.36 -22.52 15.75
CA LEU A 12 9.57 -23.60 15.15
C LEU A 12 9.04 -23.18 13.78
N LEU A 13 8.52 -21.95 13.65
CA LEU A 13 8.03 -21.43 12.37
C LEU A 13 9.16 -21.26 11.35
N LYS A 14 10.34 -20.81 11.80
CA LYS A 14 11.56 -20.81 10.99
C LYS A 14 11.88 -22.22 10.51
N SER A 15 11.97 -23.19 11.42
CA SER A 15 12.34 -24.56 11.07
C SER A 15 11.36 -25.17 10.06
N LEU A 16 10.08 -24.88 10.22
CA LEU A 16 9.03 -25.26 9.27
C LEU A 16 9.23 -24.57 7.91
N LEU A 17 9.49 -23.27 7.89
CA LEU A 17 9.75 -22.50 6.67
C LEU A 17 10.91 -23.10 5.88
N THR A 18 12.05 -23.34 6.53
CA THR A 18 13.23 -23.95 5.91
C THR A 18 12.91 -25.36 5.40
N ALA A 19 12.14 -26.16 6.15
CA ALA A 19 11.72 -27.48 5.71
C ALA A 19 10.81 -27.43 4.46
N LEU A 20 9.90 -26.45 4.37
CA LEU A 20 9.03 -26.26 3.21
C LEU A 20 9.83 -25.87 1.96
N ILE A 21 10.76 -24.93 2.09
CA ILE A 21 11.67 -24.53 1.00
C ILE A 21 12.44 -25.74 0.44
N LYS A 22 12.98 -26.59 1.33
CA LYS A 22 13.71 -27.80 0.92
C LYS A 22 12.83 -28.87 0.27
N GLN A 23 11.58 -29.01 0.72
CA GLN A 23 10.65 -29.99 0.16
C GLN A 23 10.12 -29.59 -1.21
N GLN A 24 10.05 -28.29 -1.49
CA GLN A 24 9.51 -27.72 -2.73
C GLN A 24 10.45 -26.64 -3.26
N PRO A 25 11.63 -27.01 -3.77
CA PRO A 25 12.57 -26.03 -4.30
C PRO A 25 11.99 -25.33 -5.54
N LEU A 26 12.40 -24.08 -5.75
CA LEU A 26 12.08 -23.32 -6.95
C LEU A 26 12.53 -24.03 -8.22
N THR A 27 11.82 -23.79 -9.32
CA THR A 27 12.09 -24.48 -10.58
C THR A 27 13.35 -23.94 -11.27
N SER A 28 13.63 -22.65 -11.12
CA SER A 28 14.78 -21.98 -11.72
C SER A 28 15.85 -21.64 -10.67
N PRO A 29 17.14 -21.88 -10.95
CA PRO A 29 18.23 -21.58 -10.02
C PRO A 29 18.47 -20.08 -9.78
N PHE A 30 17.93 -19.20 -10.64
CA PHE A 30 18.04 -17.75 -10.48
C PHE A 30 16.80 -17.11 -9.86
N GLU A 31 15.74 -17.89 -9.65
CA GLU A 31 14.54 -17.40 -8.99
C GLU A 31 14.82 -17.16 -7.50
N GLN A 32 14.27 -16.07 -6.99
CA GLN A 32 14.50 -15.64 -5.62
C GLN A 32 13.40 -16.15 -4.71
N GLU A 33 13.77 -16.73 -3.56
CA GLU A 33 12.79 -17.06 -2.54
C GLU A 33 12.18 -15.78 -1.96
N GLN A 34 10.85 -15.74 -1.85
CA GLN A 34 10.12 -14.56 -1.40
C GLN A 34 9.56 -14.79 -0.01
N ILE A 35 10.14 -14.12 1.00
CA ILE A 35 9.69 -14.25 2.39
C ILE A 35 9.23 -12.89 2.90
N LEU A 36 7.94 -12.74 3.11
CA LEU A 36 7.38 -11.48 3.60
C LEU A 36 7.72 -11.30 5.08
N VAL A 37 8.28 -10.13 5.41
CA VAL A 37 8.69 -9.75 6.77
C VAL A 37 8.11 -8.41 7.16
N GLN A 38 7.94 -8.18 8.46
CA GLN A 38 7.39 -6.93 8.99
C GLN A 38 8.44 -5.85 9.27
N SER A 39 9.72 -6.22 9.33
CA SER A 39 10.80 -5.27 9.62
C SER A 39 12.14 -5.71 9.02
N PRO A 40 13.06 -4.75 8.79
CA PRO A 40 14.42 -5.07 8.38
C PRO A 40 15.15 -5.98 9.39
N GLY A 41 14.90 -5.80 10.69
CA GLY A 41 15.48 -6.64 11.75
C GLY A 41 15.10 -8.11 11.60
N MET A 42 13.83 -8.38 11.27
CA MET A 42 13.34 -9.73 11.00
C MET A 42 14.00 -10.35 9.77
N SER A 43 14.21 -9.55 8.71
CA SER A 43 14.92 -10.03 7.51
C SER A 43 16.35 -10.47 7.84
N GLN A 44 17.04 -9.72 8.69
CA GLN A 44 18.42 -10.00 9.03
C GLN A 44 18.53 -11.20 9.96
N TRP A 45 17.65 -11.28 10.97
CA TRP A 45 17.56 -12.45 11.85
C TRP A 45 17.32 -13.72 11.03
N LEU A 46 16.31 -13.71 10.16
CA LEU A 46 15.97 -14.89 9.38
C LEU A 46 17.07 -15.31 8.40
N LYS A 47 17.80 -14.35 7.80
CA LYS A 47 18.99 -14.65 6.98
C LYS A 47 20.07 -15.37 7.77
N MET A 48 20.40 -14.89 8.96
CA MET A 48 21.43 -15.51 9.80
C MET A 48 21.01 -16.90 10.24
N GLU A 49 19.76 -17.05 10.70
CA GLU A 49 19.22 -18.33 11.16
C GLU A 49 19.15 -19.40 10.06
N ILE A 50 18.76 -19.02 8.83
CA ILE A 50 18.80 -19.93 7.69
C ILE A 50 20.24 -20.32 7.37
N ALA A 51 21.17 -19.36 7.37
CA ALA A 51 22.58 -19.62 7.10
C ALA A 51 23.23 -20.52 8.17
N GLU A 52 22.87 -20.38 9.43
CA GLU A 52 23.35 -21.25 10.51
C GLU A 52 22.83 -22.70 10.34
N GLN A 53 21.58 -22.87 9.91
CA GLN A 53 20.98 -24.18 9.74
C GLN A 53 21.44 -24.89 8.45
N ASP A 54 21.59 -24.15 7.35
CA ASP A 54 21.82 -24.70 6.01
C ASP A 54 23.23 -24.43 5.46
N GLY A 55 24.05 -23.69 6.20
CA GLY A 55 25.41 -23.28 5.83
C GLY A 55 25.46 -22.03 4.95
N ILE A 56 24.34 -21.65 4.30
CA ILE A 56 24.24 -20.47 3.45
C ILE A 56 22.79 -19.97 3.37
N ALA A 57 22.62 -18.65 3.34
CA ALA A 57 21.36 -18.00 2.96
C ALA A 57 21.64 -17.04 1.80
N ALA A 58 21.18 -17.38 0.60
CA ALA A 58 21.46 -16.63 -0.62
C ALA A 58 20.23 -16.56 -1.53
N ASN A 59 20.16 -15.50 -2.35
CA ASN A 59 19.07 -15.26 -3.31
C ASN A 59 17.66 -15.25 -2.68
N ILE A 60 17.53 -14.71 -1.46
CA ILE A 60 16.25 -14.55 -0.76
C ILE A 60 15.87 -13.07 -0.73
N ASN A 61 14.68 -12.74 -1.19
CA ASN A 61 14.09 -11.42 -1.08
C ASN A 61 13.14 -11.34 0.12
N PHE A 62 13.22 -10.23 0.84
CA PHE A 62 12.44 -9.98 2.05
C PHE A 62 11.57 -8.73 1.91
N PRO A 63 10.52 -8.76 1.07
CA PRO A 63 9.67 -7.59 0.88
C PRO A 63 8.78 -7.35 2.11
N LEU A 64 8.49 -6.08 2.37
CA LEU A 64 7.40 -5.71 3.28
C LEU A 64 6.06 -6.08 2.61
N PRO A 65 5.00 -6.39 3.40
CA PRO A 65 3.70 -6.76 2.84
C PRO A 65 3.15 -5.75 1.84
N ALA A 66 3.24 -4.45 2.15
CA ALA A 66 2.75 -3.39 1.27
C ALA A 66 3.49 -3.35 -0.08
N THR A 67 4.82 -3.53 -0.06
CA THR A 67 5.65 -3.57 -1.27
C THR A 67 5.35 -4.82 -2.10
N PHE A 68 5.19 -5.98 -1.44
CA PHE A 68 4.85 -7.22 -2.11
C PHE A 68 3.50 -7.11 -2.83
N ILE A 69 2.47 -6.60 -2.16
CA ILE A 69 1.14 -6.42 -2.74
C ILE A 69 1.17 -5.47 -3.95
N TRP A 70 1.93 -4.37 -3.86
CA TRP A 70 2.08 -3.45 -5.00
C TRP A 70 2.80 -4.11 -6.19
N ASN A 71 3.85 -4.89 -5.95
CA ASN A 71 4.54 -5.64 -7.00
C ASN A 71 3.60 -6.64 -7.68
N MET A 72 2.74 -7.31 -6.90
CA MET A 72 1.71 -8.18 -7.47
C MET A 72 0.72 -7.42 -8.35
N PHE A 73 0.36 -6.17 -8.02
CA PHE A 73 -0.47 -5.35 -8.90
C PHE A 73 0.22 -5.03 -10.22
N ILE A 74 1.52 -4.70 -10.19
CA ILE A 74 2.31 -4.46 -11.41
C ILE A 74 2.37 -5.71 -12.30
N GLU A 75 2.52 -6.89 -11.71
CA GLU A 75 2.63 -8.14 -12.47
C GLU A 75 1.28 -8.60 -13.06
N VAL A 76 0.16 -8.37 -12.36
CA VAL A 76 -1.14 -8.93 -12.72
C VAL A 76 -2.02 -7.95 -13.51
N LEU A 77 -1.91 -6.65 -13.25
CA LEU A 77 -2.75 -5.64 -13.88
C LEU A 77 -1.98 -4.92 -15.00
N PRO A 78 -2.63 -4.63 -16.14
CA PRO A 78 -2.01 -3.84 -17.18
C PRO A 78 -1.82 -2.38 -16.72
N ASP A 79 -0.74 -1.76 -17.20
CA ASP A 79 -0.47 -0.31 -17.09
C ASP A 79 -0.39 0.25 -15.65
N VAL A 80 -0.09 -0.60 -14.65
CA VAL A 80 0.23 -0.15 -13.29
C VAL A 80 1.68 0.35 -13.25
N PRO A 81 1.94 1.60 -12.84
CA PRO A 81 3.29 2.13 -12.78
C PRO A 81 4.10 1.50 -11.65
N ALA A 82 5.42 1.41 -11.84
CA ALA A 82 6.35 0.91 -10.81
C ALA A 82 6.25 1.69 -9.48
N ARG A 83 5.90 2.98 -9.54
CA ARG A 83 5.61 3.81 -8.38
C ARG A 83 4.22 4.41 -8.52
N SER A 84 3.41 4.27 -7.47
CA SER A 84 2.09 4.92 -7.41
C SER A 84 2.22 6.44 -7.51
N ALA A 85 1.34 7.07 -8.29
CA ALA A 85 1.21 8.53 -8.34
C ALA A 85 0.62 9.12 -7.04
N PHE A 86 0.09 8.25 -6.17
CA PHE A 86 -0.50 8.55 -4.87
C PHE A 86 0.38 8.06 -3.71
N ASN A 87 1.70 7.95 -3.91
CA ASN A 87 2.61 7.84 -2.76
C ASN A 87 2.63 9.16 -1.98
N LYS A 88 2.97 9.08 -0.70
CA LYS A 88 2.95 10.23 0.22
C LYS A 88 3.71 11.42 -0.34
N GLU A 89 4.94 11.22 -0.81
CA GLU A 89 5.80 12.30 -1.30
C GLU A 89 5.17 13.00 -2.51
N ALA A 90 4.66 12.24 -3.48
CA ALA A 90 4.00 12.79 -4.66
C ALA A 90 2.71 13.53 -4.31
N MET A 91 1.90 12.99 -3.39
CA MET A 91 0.69 13.65 -2.91
C MET A 91 1.03 14.97 -2.22
N THR A 92 2.05 15.04 -1.36
CA THR A 92 2.48 16.28 -0.71
C THR A 92 2.74 17.40 -1.71
N TRP A 93 3.50 17.12 -2.77
CA TRP A 93 3.80 18.12 -3.80
C TRP A 93 2.57 18.55 -4.59
N LYS A 94 1.70 17.60 -4.97
CA LYS A 94 0.45 17.92 -5.67
C LYS A 94 -0.49 18.75 -4.81
N LEU A 95 -0.64 18.38 -3.54
CA LEU A 95 -1.46 19.08 -2.56
C LEU A 95 -0.96 20.52 -2.37
N MET A 96 0.35 20.72 -2.27
CA MET A 96 0.94 22.07 -2.18
C MET A 96 0.61 22.94 -3.39
N GLN A 97 0.46 22.35 -4.59
CA GLN A 97 0.06 23.08 -5.80
C GLN A 97 -1.44 23.38 -5.85
N ILE A 98 -2.30 22.43 -5.50
CA ILE A 98 -3.76 22.59 -5.66
C ILE A 98 -4.40 23.34 -4.49
N LEU A 99 -3.91 23.15 -3.26
CA LEU A 99 -4.55 23.65 -2.03
C LEU A 99 -4.79 25.17 -2.06
N PRO A 100 -3.85 26.03 -2.49
CA PRO A 100 -4.06 27.47 -2.53
C PRO A 100 -5.28 27.90 -3.36
N SER A 101 -5.56 27.19 -4.46
CA SER A 101 -6.71 27.49 -5.33
C SER A 101 -8.07 27.09 -4.74
N LEU A 102 -8.06 26.29 -3.68
CA LEU A 102 -9.28 25.77 -3.04
C LEU A 102 -9.67 26.56 -1.78
N LEU A 103 -8.78 27.41 -1.26
CA LEU A 103 -8.98 28.13 0.00
C LEU A 103 -10.15 29.13 -0.03
N GLU A 104 -10.57 29.57 -1.22
CA GLU A 104 -11.72 30.47 -1.39
C GLU A 104 -13.08 29.76 -1.22
N ARG A 105 -13.09 28.42 -1.22
CA ARG A 105 -14.33 27.63 -1.05
C ARG A 105 -14.75 27.58 0.42
N GLU A 106 -16.06 27.61 0.66
CA GLU A 106 -16.64 27.64 2.02
C GLU A 106 -16.20 26.45 2.88
N SER A 107 -16.09 25.25 2.29
CA SER A 107 -15.64 24.04 3.00
C SER A 107 -14.19 24.12 3.49
N PHE A 108 -13.35 24.98 2.91
CA PHE A 108 -11.92 25.10 3.20
C PHE A 108 -11.59 26.23 4.19
N ILE A 109 -12.60 26.89 4.78
CA ILE A 109 -12.41 28.10 5.61
C ILE A 109 -11.45 27.90 6.78
N SER A 110 -11.43 26.71 7.39
CA SER A 110 -10.54 26.36 8.49
C SER A 110 -9.08 26.24 8.04
N LEU A 111 -8.84 25.70 6.85
CA LEU A 111 -7.52 25.62 6.24
C LEU A 111 -7.06 26.99 5.77
N ALA A 112 -7.96 27.80 5.21
CA ALA A 112 -7.68 29.17 4.80
C ALA A 112 -7.18 30.01 5.98
N HIS A 113 -7.87 29.96 7.14
CA HIS A 113 -7.43 30.63 8.36
C HIS A 113 -6.08 30.12 8.86
N TYR A 114 -5.82 28.81 8.80
CA TYR A 114 -4.54 28.24 9.23
C TYR A 114 -3.36 28.74 8.37
N LEU A 115 -3.60 28.87 7.06
CA LEU A 115 -2.61 29.31 6.07
C LEU A 115 -2.49 30.84 5.96
N GLU A 116 -3.18 31.61 6.80
CA GLU A 116 -2.96 33.04 6.88
C GLU A 116 -1.49 33.36 7.22
N GLN A 117 -0.96 34.39 6.55
CA GLN A 117 0.42 34.88 6.74
C GLN A 117 1.52 33.83 6.46
N ASP A 118 1.26 32.89 5.54
CA ASP A 118 2.25 31.90 5.08
C ASP A 118 3.13 32.43 3.93
N GLU A 119 3.89 33.50 4.19
CA GLU A 119 4.68 34.18 3.14
C GLU A 119 5.78 33.30 2.51
N ASP A 120 6.30 32.34 3.28
CA ASP A 120 7.37 31.43 2.84
C ASP A 120 6.87 30.05 2.37
N GLY A 121 5.55 29.81 2.43
CA GLY A 121 4.92 28.55 2.04
C GLY A 121 5.19 27.37 2.98
N SER A 122 5.80 27.63 4.15
CA SER A 122 6.22 26.57 5.08
C SER A 122 5.03 25.89 5.74
N LYS A 123 3.96 26.63 6.08
CA LYS A 123 2.73 26.05 6.65
C LYS A 123 2.01 25.23 5.60
N CYS A 124 1.93 25.72 4.35
CA CYS A 124 1.31 25.00 3.24
C CYS A 124 1.99 23.66 3.00
N TYR A 125 3.32 23.64 2.95
CA TYR A 125 4.08 22.40 2.81
C TYR A 125 3.82 21.41 3.97
N GLN A 126 3.91 21.88 5.22
CA GLN A 126 3.68 21.02 6.40
C GLN A 126 2.25 20.47 6.43
N LEU A 127 1.26 21.30 6.10
CA LEU A 127 -0.13 20.88 6.02
C LEU A 127 -0.34 19.85 4.91
N ALA A 128 0.19 20.11 3.71
CA ALA A 128 0.12 19.17 2.60
C ALA A 128 0.75 17.81 2.95
N GLU A 129 1.87 17.80 3.67
CA GLU A 129 2.51 16.57 4.15
C GLU A 129 1.61 15.80 5.13
N LYS A 130 0.97 16.50 6.08
CA LYS A 130 0.05 15.87 7.03
C LYS A 130 -1.21 15.32 6.36
N ILE A 131 -1.76 16.05 5.39
CA ILE A 131 -2.91 15.59 4.60
C ILE A 131 -2.52 14.37 3.77
N ALA A 132 -1.35 14.38 3.12
CA ALA A 132 -0.85 13.23 2.35
C ALA A 132 -0.69 11.99 3.22
N ASP A 133 -0.21 12.14 4.46
CA ASP A 133 -0.07 11.05 5.43
C ASP A 133 -1.43 10.45 5.81
N ILE A 134 -2.43 11.30 6.05
CA ILE A 134 -3.81 10.87 6.36
C ILE A 134 -4.41 10.13 5.15
N PHE A 135 -4.24 10.66 3.94
CA PHE A 135 -4.73 10.03 2.72
C PHE A 135 -4.06 8.68 2.42
N ASP A 136 -2.74 8.54 2.61
CA ASP A 136 -2.08 7.23 2.51
C ASP A 136 -2.62 6.24 3.56
N GLY A 137 -2.94 6.73 4.76
CA GLY A 137 -3.66 5.97 5.78
C GLY A 137 -5.05 5.51 5.32
N TYR A 138 -5.86 6.40 4.75
CA TYR A 138 -7.20 6.05 4.26
C TYR A 138 -7.16 5.02 3.13
N LEU A 139 -6.18 5.11 2.23
CA LEU A 139 -5.96 4.10 1.18
C LEU A 139 -5.73 2.68 1.70
N VAL A 140 -5.40 2.51 2.98
CA VAL A 140 -5.18 1.19 3.61
C VAL A 140 -6.28 0.83 4.61
N TYR A 141 -6.68 1.78 5.47
CA TYR A 141 -7.52 1.51 6.64
C TYR A 141 -8.97 1.97 6.50
N ARG A 142 -9.27 2.91 5.58
CA ARG A 142 -10.62 3.42 5.29
C ARG A 142 -10.86 3.49 3.78
N PRO A 143 -10.77 2.33 3.09
CA PRO A 143 -10.99 2.25 1.64
C PRO A 143 -12.38 2.77 1.24
N ASP A 144 -13.35 2.57 2.11
CA ASP A 144 -14.74 2.99 1.99
C ASP A 144 -14.89 4.52 1.88
N TYR A 145 -14.09 5.30 2.60
CA TYR A 145 -14.15 6.76 2.52
C TYR A 145 -13.68 7.26 1.15
N ILE A 146 -12.59 6.71 0.64
CA ILE A 146 -12.06 7.06 -0.68
C ILE A 146 -13.09 6.74 -1.77
N LEU A 147 -13.71 5.56 -1.70
CA LEU A 147 -14.74 5.14 -2.65
C LEU A 147 -15.98 6.04 -2.59
N ALA A 148 -16.43 6.40 -1.38
CA ALA A 148 -17.54 7.33 -1.20
C ALA A 148 -17.21 8.70 -1.84
N TRP A 149 -16.03 9.25 -1.57
CA TRP A 149 -15.61 10.54 -2.12
C TRP A 149 -15.49 10.55 -3.64
N GLU A 150 -15.01 9.46 -4.26
CA GLU A 150 -15.00 9.27 -5.71
C GLU A 150 -16.40 9.23 -6.30
N GLY A 151 -17.37 8.66 -5.57
CA GLY A 151 -18.80 8.70 -5.91
C GLY A 151 -19.50 10.04 -5.62
N ALA A 152 -18.74 11.06 -5.16
CA ALA A 152 -19.26 12.33 -4.65
C ALA A 152 -20.22 12.18 -3.45
N GLU A 153 -20.10 11.09 -2.70
CA GLU A 153 -20.78 10.85 -1.43
C GLU A 153 -19.90 11.32 -0.26
N HIS A 154 -20.53 11.57 0.89
CA HIS A 154 -19.84 12.02 2.10
C HIS A 154 -20.11 11.04 3.25
N PRO A 155 -19.08 10.39 3.82
CA PRO A 155 -19.26 9.52 4.98
C PRO A 155 -19.80 10.30 6.18
N GLU A 156 -20.96 9.88 6.72
CA GLU A 156 -21.62 10.54 7.86
C GLU A 156 -20.70 10.65 9.08
N GLU A 157 -19.82 9.66 9.27
CA GLU A 157 -18.87 9.57 10.39
C GLU A 157 -17.87 10.74 10.46
N LEU A 158 -17.59 11.38 9.32
CA LEU A 158 -16.65 12.49 9.24
C LEU A 158 -17.29 13.84 9.57
N GLY A 159 -18.62 13.91 9.62
CA GLY A 159 -19.38 15.14 9.87
C GLY A 159 -19.00 16.29 8.94
N GLU A 160 -19.30 17.53 9.35
CA GLU A 160 -19.01 18.73 8.54
C GLU A 160 -17.50 18.99 8.37
N GLN A 161 -16.66 18.53 9.30
CA GLN A 161 -15.20 18.73 9.23
C GLN A 161 -14.52 17.90 8.14
N GLY A 162 -15.17 16.84 7.63
CA GLY A 162 -14.64 16.04 6.53
C GLY A 162 -14.99 16.55 5.14
N LEU A 163 -15.83 17.59 5.00
CA LEU A 163 -16.33 18.03 3.69
C LEU A 163 -15.19 18.45 2.75
N TRP A 164 -14.22 19.20 3.27
CA TRP A 164 -13.04 19.60 2.49
C TRP A 164 -12.15 18.41 2.12
N GLN A 165 -12.11 17.34 2.92
CA GLN A 165 -11.24 16.19 2.64
C GLN A 165 -11.68 15.45 1.39
N GLY A 166 -12.99 15.20 1.25
CA GLY A 166 -13.54 14.55 0.07
C GLY A 166 -13.43 15.41 -1.18
N GLU A 167 -13.68 16.71 -1.07
CA GLU A 167 -13.42 17.67 -2.16
C GLU A 167 -11.95 17.68 -2.58
N LEU A 168 -11.03 17.79 -1.61
CA LEU A 168 -9.60 17.83 -1.87
C LEU A 168 -9.09 16.52 -2.50
N TRP A 169 -9.62 15.37 -2.09
CA TRP A 169 -9.30 14.08 -2.70
C TRP A 169 -9.70 14.04 -4.18
N ARG A 170 -10.90 14.52 -4.52
CA ARG A 170 -11.34 14.60 -5.91
C ARG A 170 -10.48 15.55 -6.74
N GLU A 171 -10.13 16.71 -6.20
CA GLU A 171 -9.24 17.67 -6.88
C GLU A 171 -7.83 17.09 -7.07
N LEU A 172 -7.29 16.37 -6.07
CA LEU A 172 -6.01 15.67 -6.16
C LEU A 172 -6.02 14.60 -7.26
N SER A 173 -7.12 13.85 -7.37
CA SER A 173 -7.30 12.81 -8.38
C SER A 173 -7.39 13.42 -9.78
N SER A 174 -8.24 14.44 -9.95
CA SER A 174 -8.37 15.21 -11.20
C SER A 174 -7.05 15.84 -11.65
N TYR A 175 -6.32 16.46 -10.72
CA TYR A 175 -5.00 17.03 -11.00
C TYR A 175 -3.99 15.96 -11.43
N THR A 176 -3.99 14.80 -10.76
CA THR A 176 -3.15 13.66 -11.14
C THR A 176 -3.45 13.17 -12.56
N GLU A 177 -4.72 13.08 -12.94
CA GLU A 177 -5.14 12.72 -14.30
C GLU A 177 -4.71 13.77 -15.33
N SER A 178 -4.82 15.07 -15.01
CA SER A 178 -4.38 16.16 -15.89
C SER A 178 -2.88 16.14 -16.17
N LEU A 179 -2.08 15.57 -15.24
CA LEU A 179 -0.64 15.35 -15.41
C LEU A 179 -0.34 14.10 -16.27
N GLY A 180 -1.36 13.39 -16.77
CA GLY A 180 -1.23 12.15 -17.52
C GLY A 180 -0.68 10.99 -16.69
N GLN A 181 -0.77 11.08 -15.36
CA GLN A 181 -0.29 10.05 -14.45
C GLN A 181 -1.39 9.01 -14.22
N SER A 182 -0.98 7.78 -13.96
CA SER A 182 -1.91 6.68 -13.74
C SER A 182 -2.83 6.94 -12.54
N PRO A 183 -4.14 6.67 -12.66
CA PRO A 183 -5.08 6.80 -11.55
C PRO A 183 -4.92 5.68 -10.52
N TYR A 184 -4.14 4.63 -10.80
CA TYR A 184 -3.98 3.51 -9.88
C TYR A 184 -3.38 3.95 -8.54
N HIS A 185 -4.23 3.99 -7.52
CA HIS A 185 -3.86 3.83 -6.12
C HIS A 185 -4.29 2.44 -5.63
N ARG A 186 -3.81 2.04 -4.44
CA ARG A 186 -3.96 0.67 -3.89
C ARG A 186 -5.41 0.15 -3.95
N LEU A 187 -6.40 1.02 -3.74
CA LEU A 187 -7.82 0.65 -3.75
C LEU A 187 -8.36 0.32 -5.13
N ILE A 188 -8.05 1.15 -6.13
CA ILE A 188 -8.44 0.87 -7.51
C ILE A 188 -7.81 -0.44 -7.96
N SER A 189 -6.53 -0.69 -7.64
CA SER A 189 -5.88 -1.96 -7.97
C SER A 189 -6.60 -3.18 -7.37
N ILE A 190 -7.05 -3.10 -6.11
CA ILE A 190 -7.80 -4.19 -5.48
C ILE A 190 -9.19 -4.36 -6.11
N LYS A 191 -9.88 -3.26 -6.42
CA LYS A 191 -11.19 -3.28 -7.09
C LYS A 191 -11.09 -3.87 -8.51
N THR A 192 -10.03 -3.55 -9.26
CA THR A 192 -9.78 -4.15 -10.58
C THR A 192 -9.52 -5.65 -10.48
N LEU A 193 -8.88 -6.12 -9.42
CA LEU A 193 -8.69 -7.56 -9.17
C LEU A 193 -9.96 -8.31 -8.74
N SER A 194 -10.92 -7.63 -8.11
CA SER A 194 -12.19 -8.24 -7.71
C SER A 194 -13.21 -8.32 -8.85
N THR A 195 -13.04 -7.53 -9.92
CA THR A 195 -13.74 -7.76 -11.18
C THR A 195 -13.17 -8.99 -11.91
N PRO A 196 -13.98 -9.78 -12.64
CA PRO A 196 -13.50 -11.00 -13.28
C PRO A 196 -12.44 -10.69 -14.33
N LEU A 197 -11.17 -10.79 -13.94
CA LEU A 197 -10.03 -10.65 -14.84
C LEU A 197 -9.98 -11.87 -15.76
N PRO A 198 -9.80 -11.68 -17.08
CA PRO A 198 -9.57 -12.79 -17.98
C PRO A 198 -8.23 -13.47 -17.63
N ARG A 199 -8.33 -14.63 -16.94
CA ARG A 199 -7.27 -15.61 -16.66
C ARG A 199 -6.16 -15.20 -15.69
N VAL A 200 -6.47 -15.04 -14.39
CA VAL A 200 -5.47 -14.89 -13.31
C VAL A 200 -4.45 -16.05 -13.25
N SER A 201 -4.83 -17.26 -13.70
CA SER A 201 -3.98 -18.47 -13.62
C SER A 201 -2.77 -18.49 -14.57
N GLN A 202 -2.65 -17.54 -15.50
CA GLN A 202 -1.50 -17.43 -16.41
C GLN A 202 -0.43 -16.42 -15.95
N TRP A 203 -0.75 -15.57 -14.98
CA TRP A 203 0.07 -14.39 -14.65
C TRP A 203 0.73 -14.45 -13.28
N ILE A 204 0.34 -15.39 -12.41
CA ILE A 204 1.05 -15.63 -11.15
C ILE A 204 2.20 -16.61 -11.45
N PRO A 205 3.48 -16.21 -11.34
CA PRO A 205 4.59 -17.11 -11.63
C PRO A 205 4.49 -18.38 -10.78
N LYS A 206 4.64 -19.53 -11.45
CA LYS A 206 4.66 -20.85 -10.80
C LYS A 206 5.98 -20.98 -10.02
N GLY A 207 6.00 -20.51 -8.79
CA GLY A 207 7.21 -20.50 -7.96
C GLY A 207 7.06 -19.75 -6.63
N TYR A 208 6.02 -18.94 -6.45
CA TYR A 208 5.82 -18.23 -5.19
C TYR A 208 5.42 -19.16 -4.03
N LEU A 209 6.42 -19.69 -3.32
CA LEU A 209 6.28 -19.98 -1.88
C LEU A 209 6.35 -18.64 -1.14
N SER A 210 5.28 -17.84 -1.26
CA SER A 210 5.12 -16.65 -0.43
C SER A 210 4.80 -17.10 1.00
N ALA A 211 5.83 -17.36 1.78
CA ALA A 211 5.68 -17.50 3.21
C ALA A 211 5.67 -16.10 3.85
N CYS A 212 4.59 -15.72 4.53
CA CYS A 212 4.66 -14.61 5.49
C CYS A 212 5.07 -15.18 6.84
N LEU A 213 6.18 -14.68 7.39
CA LEU A 213 6.46 -14.84 8.81
C LEU A 213 6.00 -13.56 9.52
N CYS A 214 4.70 -13.54 9.81
CA CYS A 214 4.01 -12.37 10.35
C CYS A 214 4.00 -12.42 11.90
N LEU A 215 4.66 -11.47 12.57
CA LEU A 215 4.50 -11.22 14.01
C LEU A 215 3.36 -10.20 14.23
N ALA A 216 2.23 -10.70 14.75
CA ALA A 216 1.19 -9.99 15.51
C ALA A 216 0.29 -8.90 14.87
N SER A 217 0.52 -8.34 13.68
CA SER A 217 -0.52 -7.51 13.03
C SER A 217 -0.32 -7.33 11.52
N ALA A 218 -1.37 -7.59 10.75
CA ALA A 218 -1.53 -7.08 9.39
C ALA A 218 -2.77 -6.17 9.41
N PRO A 219 -2.77 -5.03 8.70
CA PRO A 219 -3.97 -4.25 8.49
C PRO A 219 -5.10 -5.18 8.03
N SER A 220 -6.31 -5.00 8.55
CA SER A 220 -7.46 -5.81 8.17
C SER A 220 -7.85 -5.53 6.72
N LEU A 221 -7.14 -6.16 5.77
CA LEU A 221 -7.53 -6.27 4.36
C LEU A 221 -8.92 -6.92 4.22
N GLN A 222 -9.43 -7.55 5.28
CA GLN A 222 -10.79 -8.08 5.39
C GLN A 222 -11.90 -7.08 5.04
N ASN A 223 -11.69 -5.77 5.18
CA ASN A 223 -12.70 -4.78 4.79
C ASN A 223 -12.71 -4.47 3.28
N ILE A 224 -11.68 -4.86 2.52
CA ILE A 224 -11.61 -4.62 1.07
C ILE A 224 -12.30 -5.74 0.27
N TRP A 225 -12.49 -6.91 0.89
CA TRP A 225 -13.09 -8.10 0.27
C TRP A 225 -14.51 -8.41 0.78
N LYS A 226 -15.20 -7.45 1.40
CA LYS A 226 -16.63 -7.59 1.65
C LYS A 226 -17.39 -7.30 0.34
N PRO A 227 -18.30 -8.18 -0.08
CA PRO A 227 -19.08 -8.02 -1.31
C PRO A 227 -19.99 -6.78 -1.26
#